data_AF-A0A2H1VJH3-F1
#
_entry.id   AF-A0A2H1VJH3-F1
#
_cell.length_a   1.000
_cell.length_b   1.000
_cell.length_c   1.000
_cell.angle_alpha   90.00
_cell.angle_beta   90.00
_cell.angle_gamma   90.00
#
_symmetry.space_group_name_H-M   'P 1'
#
loop_
_entity.id
_entity.type
_entity.pdbx_description
1 polymer ?
#
loop_
_entity_poly.entity_id
_entity_poly.type
_entity_poly.pdbx_seq_one_letter_code
_entity_poly.pdbx_strand_id
1 'polypeptide(L)'
;MDVILRIPITPNNEQILSTDRRLVSLKEVQTMFRPFHIVQNIYFLSKYQIRGNMAYQNSLLYNVFSGLFTALQITYIVIANLRISYSKTLEGIAFVKFFCDLQEVLLMCLGNLFNFFTNVIKGPTNVLLPPIIQNLCEIIRLHGREDVFKKFTFINWVYVLYCVLSQSMWIIIFEYSFSTVYEMDQVLSYLLYVIYDVNVLYGARSVKLIREAFEIWIEDVRHSELVTESEREEYFERLFTVYLEIFEAYKTVADAIQPLVLYFYIKTLDNTVCAIYIRVEIAKIFEGGFLKILVTNLLSLFWLYKDIFTLITFSFVCEKFYSTMKEVQSVCVQMIASRRCSDAQRRVCKNVLRHQEVSFAKINACGLFVIDAALILNFAGILTTYVIVVFQFEFL
;
A
#
# COMPACT_ATOMS: atom_id res chain seq x y z
N MET A 1 21.53 21.87 -1.45
CA MET A 1 21.63 22.97 -0.46
C MET A 1 20.32 22.92 0.29
N ASP A 2 20.24 21.99 1.25
CA ASP A 2 18.97 21.57 1.84
C ASP A 2 18.66 22.43 3.05
N VAL A 3 17.70 23.33 2.88
CA VAL A 3 17.09 24.07 3.98
C VAL A 3 16.24 23.07 4.76
N ILE A 4 16.82 22.49 5.82
CA ILE A 4 16.06 21.78 6.84
C ILE A 4 15.16 22.82 7.51
N LEU A 5 13.90 22.86 7.10
CA LEU A 5 12.88 23.72 7.68
C LEU A 5 12.60 23.21 9.11
N ARG A 6 13.32 23.74 10.09
CA ARG A 6 12.95 23.60 11.50
C ARG A 6 11.75 24.51 11.74
N ILE A 7 10.56 23.93 11.86
CA ILE A 7 9.37 24.64 12.31
C ILE A 7 9.61 25.00 13.80
N PRO A 8 9.71 26.29 14.17
CA PRO A 8 9.90 26.68 15.56
C PRO A 8 8.59 26.48 16.32
N ILE A 9 8.64 25.66 17.37
CA ILE A 9 7.54 25.54 18.35
C ILE A 9 7.59 26.77 19.25
N THR A 10 6.47 27.48 19.40
CA THR A 10 6.35 28.70 20.20
C THR A 10 6.49 28.41 21.71
N PRO A 11 7.34 29.15 22.45
CA PRO A 11 7.73 28.82 23.83
C PRO A 11 6.67 29.11 24.92
N ASN A 12 5.57 29.82 24.62
CA ASN A 12 4.63 30.26 25.67
C ASN A 12 3.66 29.18 26.19
N ASN A 13 3.64 27.96 25.64
CA ASN A 13 2.81 26.85 26.10
C ASN A 13 3.57 25.81 26.96
N GLU A 14 4.83 26.07 27.35
CA GLU A 14 5.67 25.08 28.04
C GLU A 14 5.30 24.83 29.52
N GLN A 15 4.71 25.80 30.24
CA GLN A 15 4.53 25.68 31.69
C GLN A 15 3.29 24.89 32.15
N ILE A 16 2.29 24.67 31.30
CA ILE A 16 1.10 23.86 31.63
C ILE A 16 1.19 22.44 31.05
N LEU A 17 2.13 22.19 30.12
CA LEU A 17 2.38 20.88 29.51
C LEU A 17 3.58 20.12 30.10
N SER A 18 4.33 20.69 31.05
CA SER A 18 5.58 20.11 31.56
C SER A 18 5.41 18.91 32.51
N THR A 19 4.18 18.49 32.81
CA THR A 19 3.93 17.30 33.63
C THR A 19 3.77 16.08 32.72
N ASP A 20 4.92 15.53 32.31
CA ASP A 20 5.13 14.14 31.83
C ASP A 20 4.38 13.67 30.56
N ARG A 21 4.16 14.55 29.57
CA ARG A 21 3.81 14.07 28.21
C ARG A 21 5.05 13.53 27.52
N ARG A 22 5.27 12.22 27.60
CA ARG A 22 6.22 11.52 26.72
C ARG A 22 5.82 11.73 25.25
N LEU A 23 6.57 12.57 24.55
CA LEU A 23 6.52 12.68 23.09
C LEU A 23 6.65 11.28 22.48
N VAL A 24 5.82 10.98 21.48
CA VAL A 24 5.88 9.68 20.79
C VAL A 24 7.24 9.62 20.12
N SER A 25 8.04 8.62 20.50
CA SER A 25 9.37 8.51 19.90
C SER A 25 9.25 8.01 18.47
N LEU A 26 10.08 8.51 17.55
CA LEU A 26 10.14 8.00 16.19
C LEU A 26 10.43 6.48 16.15
N LYS A 27 11.06 5.96 17.20
CA LYS A 27 11.27 4.53 17.41
C LYS A 27 9.97 3.75 17.60
N GLU A 28 8.97 4.31 18.30
CA GLU A 28 7.64 3.69 18.44
C GLU A 28 6.95 3.63 17.07
N VAL A 29 6.99 4.72 16.30
CA VAL A 29 6.48 4.74 14.91
C VAL A 29 7.18 3.69 14.05
N GLN A 30 8.52 3.60 14.16
CA GLN A 30 9.30 2.59 13.46
C GLN A 30 8.87 1.18 13.84
N THR A 31 8.57 0.91 15.11
CA THR A 31 8.11 -0.43 15.55
C THR A 31 6.77 -0.82 14.93
N MET A 32 5.88 0.15 14.69
CA MET A 32 4.60 -0.10 14.03
C MET A 32 4.76 -0.61 12.60
N PHE A 33 5.72 -0.06 11.84
CA PHE A 33 5.96 -0.42 10.44
C PHE A 33 7.15 -1.36 10.22
N ARG A 34 7.83 -1.77 11.31
CA ARG A 34 9.00 -2.65 11.28
C ARG A 34 8.82 -3.92 10.44
N PRO A 35 7.66 -4.63 10.47
CA PRO A 35 7.47 -5.82 9.65
C PRO A 35 7.68 -5.56 8.16
N PHE A 36 7.13 -4.45 7.64
CA PHE A 36 7.27 -4.07 6.24
C PHE A 36 8.70 -3.64 5.91
N HIS A 37 9.33 -2.89 6.80
CA HIS A 37 10.72 -2.46 6.63
C HIS A 37 11.70 -3.63 6.61
N ILE A 38 11.46 -4.71 7.37
CA ILE A 38 12.29 -5.91 7.32
C ILE A 38 12.29 -6.49 5.90
N VAL A 39 11.11 -6.66 5.30
CA VAL A 39 11.00 -7.18 3.93
C VAL A 39 11.66 -6.23 2.92
N GLN A 40 11.40 -4.92 3.01
CA GLN A 40 12.04 -3.92 2.14
C GLN A 40 13.58 -3.93 2.27
N ASN A 41 14.10 -4.09 3.49
CA ASN A 41 15.55 -4.14 3.73
C ASN A 41 16.18 -5.40 3.15
N ILE A 42 15.51 -6.56 3.22
CA ILE A 42 15.97 -7.81 2.58
C ILE A 42 16.18 -7.61 1.07
N TYR A 43 15.32 -6.79 0.44
CA TYR A 43 15.41 -6.46 -0.99
C TYR A 43 16.20 -5.19 -1.30
N PHE A 44 16.92 -4.60 -0.33
CA PHE A 44 17.64 -3.32 -0.49
C PHE A 44 16.78 -2.18 -1.06
N LEU A 45 15.49 -2.17 -0.73
CA LEU A 45 14.49 -1.18 -1.16
C LEU A 45 14.00 -0.35 0.02
N SER A 46 14.88 -0.06 0.99
CA SER A 46 14.51 0.76 2.14
C SER A 46 14.19 2.18 1.69
N LYS A 47 13.07 2.73 2.18
CA LYS A 47 12.59 4.07 1.77
C LYS A 47 13.38 5.21 2.41
N TYR A 48 13.90 4.99 3.62
CA TYR A 48 14.60 5.98 4.44
C TYR A 48 15.37 5.28 5.56
N GLN A 49 16.30 5.99 6.21
CA GLN A 49 17.00 5.52 7.40
C GLN A 49 16.54 6.30 8.62
N ILE A 50 16.20 5.59 9.70
CA ILE A 50 15.95 6.21 11.01
C ILE A 50 17.23 6.07 11.83
N ARG A 51 17.80 7.21 12.26
CA ARG A 51 18.94 7.25 13.18
C ARG A 51 18.61 8.16 14.35
N GLY A 52 18.48 7.58 15.54
CA GLY A 52 17.93 8.30 16.70
C GLY A 52 16.46 8.66 16.49
N ASN A 53 16.08 9.90 16.81
CA ASN A 53 14.72 10.44 16.62
C ASN A 53 14.56 11.24 15.31
N MET A 54 15.42 11.01 14.31
CA MET A 54 15.35 11.70 13.02
C MET A 54 15.33 10.70 11.86
N ALA A 55 14.50 11.00 10.86
CA ALA A 55 14.47 10.31 9.58
C ALA A 55 15.42 11.00 8.60
N TYR A 56 16.26 10.21 7.93
CA TYR A 56 17.24 10.67 6.96
C TYR A 56 17.00 10.01 5.61
N GLN A 57 17.35 10.75 4.55
CA GLN A 57 17.48 10.17 3.23
C GLN A 57 18.56 9.10 3.26
N ASN A 58 18.37 8.07 2.44
CA ASN A 58 19.41 7.06 2.22
C ASN A 58 20.69 7.73 1.69
N SER A 59 21.85 7.18 2.05
CA SER A 59 23.11 7.67 1.52
C SER A 59 23.19 7.42 0.00
N LEU A 60 23.97 8.25 -0.71
CA LEU A 60 24.24 8.04 -2.14
C LEU A 60 24.79 6.64 -2.41
N LEU A 61 25.69 6.14 -1.54
CA LEU A 61 26.23 4.80 -1.63
C LEU A 61 25.14 3.72 -1.53
N TYR A 62 24.17 3.88 -0.61
CA TYR A 62 23.04 2.95 -0.51
C TYR A 62 22.19 2.98 -1.78
N ASN A 63 21.92 4.16 -2.34
CA ASN A 63 21.12 4.30 -3.56
C ASN A 63 21.83 3.65 -4.77
N VAL A 64 23.15 3.81 -4.90
CA VAL A 64 23.95 3.14 -5.94
C VAL A 64 23.91 1.62 -5.75
N PHE A 65 24.11 1.14 -4.51
CA PHE A 65 24.06 -0.28 -4.21
C PHE A 65 22.68 -0.88 -4.49
N SER A 66 21.61 -0.19 -4.09
CA SER A 66 20.23 -0.57 -4.37
C SER A 66 19.97 -0.63 -5.88
N GLY A 67 20.44 0.34 -6.65
CA GLY A 67 20.31 0.35 -8.11
C GLY A 67 21.07 -0.80 -8.78
N LEU A 68 22.29 -1.09 -8.34
CA LEU A 68 23.05 -2.26 -8.81
C LEU A 68 22.33 -3.56 -8.46
N PHE A 69 21.80 -3.67 -7.25
CA PHE A 69 21.03 -4.83 -6.82
C PHE A 69 19.76 -5.03 -7.65
N THR A 70 19.00 -3.95 -7.92
CA THR A 70 17.84 -4.00 -8.82
C THR A 70 18.22 -4.42 -10.24
N ALA A 71 19.33 -3.89 -10.79
CA ALA A 71 19.82 -4.29 -12.11
C ALA A 71 20.24 -5.77 -12.15
N LEU A 72 20.90 -6.26 -11.11
CA LEU A 72 21.26 -7.68 -10.96
C LEU A 72 20.01 -8.56 -10.84
N GLN A 73 19.00 -8.14 -10.09
CA GLN A 73 17.73 -8.85 -10.00
C GLN A 73 17.01 -8.92 -11.35
N ILE A 74 16.91 -7.81 -12.07
CA ILE A 74 16.33 -7.78 -13.42
C ILE A 74 17.10 -8.72 -14.36
N THR A 75 18.43 -8.65 -14.34
CA THR A 75 19.28 -9.51 -15.16
C THR A 75 19.06 -10.99 -14.81
N TYR A 76 18.99 -11.32 -13.52
CA TYR A 76 18.69 -12.67 -13.05
C TYR A 76 17.31 -13.16 -13.53
N ILE A 77 16.27 -12.34 -13.40
CA ILE A 77 14.90 -12.67 -13.83
C ILE A 77 14.87 -12.96 -15.34
N VAL A 78 15.53 -12.12 -16.14
CA VAL A 78 15.60 -12.29 -17.60
C VAL A 78 16.34 -13.57 -17.95
N ILE A 79 17.51 -13.83 -17.34
CA ILE A 79 18.31 -15.02 -17.63
C ILE A 79 17.57 -16.30 -17.20
N ALA A 80 17.07 -16.36 -15.96
CA ALA A 80 16.42 -17.55 -15.42
C ALA A 80 15.18 -17.94 -16.23
N ASN A 81 14.33 -16.98 -16.59
CA ASN A 81 13.10 -17.27 -17.31
C ASN A 81 13.31 -17.52 -18.82
N LEU A 82 14.22 -16.78 -19.47
CA LEU A 82 14.46 -16.97 -20.90
C LEU A 82 15.33 -18.19 -21.22
N ARG A 83 16.24 -18.60 -20.33
CA ARG A 83 17.13 -19.75 -20.58
C ARG A 83 16.36 -21.03 -20.89
N ILE A 84 15.32 -21.31 -20.12
CA ILE A 84 14.50 -22.53 -20.27
C ILE A 84 13.69 -22.48 -21.56
N SER A 85 13.19 -21.29 -21.87
CA SER A 85 12.37 -21.00 -23.04
C SER A 85 13.07 -21.27 -24.38
N TYR A 86 14.38 -21.03 -24.51
CA TYR A 86 15.11 -21.24 -25.77
C TYR A 86 15.50 -22.70 -26.06
N SER A 87 15.33 -23.62 -25.11
CA SER A 87 15.84 -24.99 -25.22
C SER A 87 14.93 -25.97 -25.98
N LYS A 88 13.70 -25.56 -26.33
CA LYS A 88 12.66 -26.46 -26.85
C LYS A 88 12.13 -25.97 -28.20
N THR A 89 11.67 -26.89 -29.03
CA THR A 89 10.87 -26.57 -30.21
C THR A 89 9.58 -25.87 -29.74
N LEU A 90 9.32 -24.68 -30.27
CA LEU A 90 8.20 -23.82 -29.88
C LEU A 90 6.88 -24.29 -30.49
N GLU A 91 6.38 -25.44 -30.03
CA GLU A 91 5.10 -26.01 -30.46
C GLU A 91 4.18 -26.30 -29.26
N GLY A 92 2.86 -26.15 -29.47
CA GLY A 92 1.84 -26.42 -28.45
C GLY A 92 2.06 -25.68 -27.14
N ILE A 93 2.00 -26.42 -26.02
CA ILE A 93 2.17 -25.88 -24.66
C ILE A 93 3.51 -25.16 -24.43
N ALA A 94 4.57 -25.54 -25.15
CA ALA A 94 5.87 -24.90 -25.00
C ALA A 94 5.85 -23.46 -25.54
N PHE A 95 5.12 -23.21 -26.63
CA PHE A 95 4.92 -21.87 -27.18
C PHE A 95 4.10 -20.99 -26.24
N VAL A 96 3.01 -21.54 -25.68
CA VAL A 96 2.17 -20.83 -24.72
C VAL A 96 2.95 -20.46 -23.46
N LYS A 97 3.70 -21.43 -22.91
CA LYS A 97 4.56 -21.19 -21.74
C LYS A 97 5.59 -20.10 -22.04
N PHE A 98 6.24 -20.14 -23.20
CA PHE A 98 7.20 -19.11 -23.61
C PHE A 98 6.60 -17.71 -23.60
N PHE A 99 5.40 -17.55 -24.17
CA PHE A 99 4.72 -16.26 -24.20
C PHE A 99 4.39 -15.75 -22.79
N CYS A 100 3.86 -16.62 -21.92
CA CYS A 100 3.57 -16.27 -20.53
C CYS A 100 4.85 -15.95 -19.73
N ASP A 101 5.92 -16.72 -19.90
CA ASP A 101 7.21 -16.45 -19.26
C ASP A 101 7.76 -15.08 -19.71
N LEU A 102 7.66 -14.74 -21.00
CA LEU A 102 8.11 -13.45 -21.53
C LEU A 102 7.30 -12.28 -20.93
N GLN A 103 5.99 -12.41 -20.89
CA GLN A 103 5.08 -11.43 -20.30
C GLN A 103 5.34 -11.24 -18.80
N GLU A 104 5.52 -12.34 -18.06
CA GLU A 104 5.88 -12.32 -16.65
C GLU A 104 7.24 -11.63 -16.40
N VAL A 105 8.26 -11.91 -17.24
CA VAL A 105 9.56 -11.21 -17.16
C VAL A 105 9.39 -9.71 -17.34
N LEU A 106 8.62 -9.27 -18.34
CA LEU A 106 8.37 -7.85 -18.59
C LEU A 106 7.70 -7.19 -17.37
N LEU A 107 6.68 -7.83 -16.81
CA LEU A 107 6.00 -7.33 -15.62
C LEU A 107 6.93 -7.28 -14.40
N MET A 108 7.68 -8.35 -14.12
CA MET A 108 8.62 -8.35 -13.01
C MET A 108 9.70 -7.27 -13.17
N CYS A 109 10.17 -7.01 -14.39
CA CYS A 109 11.12 -5.93 -14.65
C CYS A 109 10.49 -4.56 -14.35
N LEU A 110 9.27 -4.31 -14.85
CA LEU A 110 8.53 -3.07 -14.58
C LEU A 110 8.24 -2.89 -13.10
N GLY A 111 7.86 -3.95 -12.39
CA GLY A 111 7.61 -3.93 -10.95
C GLY A 111 8.86 -3.55 -10.16
N ASN A 112 10.01 -4.12 -10.50
CA ASN A 112 11.28 -3.79 -9.87
C ASN A 112 11.70 -2.33 -10.14
N LEU A 113 11.48 -1.84 -11.36
CA LEU A 113 11.71 -0.44 -11.72
C LEU A 113 10.79 0.50 -10.93
N PHE A 114 9.50 0.18 -10.81
CA PHE A 114 8.57 0.97 -10.00
C PHE A 114 8.97 0.98 -8.53
N ASN A 115 9.31 -0.18 -7.95
CA ASN A 115 9.79 -0.26 -6.57
C ASN A 115 11.04 0.59 -6.34
N PHE A 116 12.02 0.50 -7.23
CA PHE A 116 13.24 1.31 -7.15
C PHE A 116 12.91 2.81 -7.25
N PHE A 117 12.07 3.19 -8.22
CA PHE A 117 11.65 4.57 -8.40
C PHE A 117 10.90 5.12 -7.17
N THR A 118 9.90 4.40 -6.65
CA THR A 118 9.09 4.88 -5.54
C THR A 118 9.82 4.84 -4.21
N ASN A 119 10.71 3.85 -3.98
CA ASN A 119 11.36 3.70 -2.69
C ASN A 119 12.68 4.46 -2.60
N VAL A 120 13.46 4.49 -3.69
CA VAL A 120 14.81 5.06 -3.72
C VAL A 120 14.82 6.45 -4.35
N ILE A 121 14.29 6.60 -5.58
CA ILE A 121 14.35 7.88 -6.30
C ILE A 121 13.44 8.93 -5.63
N LYS A 122 12.23 8.55 -5.22
CA LYS A 122 11.34 9.39 -4.40
C LYS A 122 11.75 9.46 -2.91
N GLY A 123 12.98 9.08 -2.57
CA GLY A 123 13.54 9.14 -1.22
C GLY A 123 13.30 10.47 -0.49
N PRO A 124 13.46 11.65 -1.11
CA PRO A 124 13.21 12.93 -0.44
C PRO A 124 11.79 13.07 0.12
N THR A 125 10.78 12.69 -0.66
CA THR A 125 9.37 12.71 -0.22
C THR A 125 9.11 11.63 0.84
N ASN A 126 9.70 10.45 0.68
CA ASN A 126 9.53 9.35 1.64
C ASN A 126 10.10 9.66 3.04
N VAL A 127 11.12 10.52 3.14
CA VAL A 127 11.69 10.93 4.43
C VAL A 127 10.77 11.83 5.24
N LEU A 128 9.81 12.48 4.59
CA LEU A 128 8.77 13.25 5.29
C LEU A 128 7.72 12.32 5.92
N LEU A 129 7.61 11.08 5.47
CA LEU A 129 6.56 10.18 5.93
C LEU A 129 6.69 9.79 7.42
N PRO A 130 7.87 9.43 7.96
CA PRO A 130 8.02 9.13 9.39
C PRO A 130 7.64 10.26 10.36
N PRO A 131 8.13 11.51 10.20
CA PRO A 131 7.73 12.60 11.10
C PRO A 131 6.25 12.93 10.97
N ILE A 132 5.69 12.87 9.75
CA ILE A 132 4.25 13.03 9.55
C ILE A 132 3.48 11.95 10.33
N ILE A 133 3.86 10.68 10.20
CA ILE A 133 3.23 9.58 10.94
C ILE A 133 3.43 9.74 12.44
N GLN A 134 4.58 10.25 12.90
CA GLN A 134 4.81 10.56 14.30
C GLN A 134 3.79 11.57 14.81
N ASN A 135 3.56 12.68 14.09
CA ASN A 135 2.55 13.66 14.46
C ASN A 135 1.15 13.03 14.54
N LEU A 136 0.79 12.15 13.59
CA LEU A 136 -0.47 11.39 13.65
C LEU A 136 -0.56 10.51 14.90
N CYS A 137 0.52 9.82 15.25
CA CYS A 137 0.58 9.00 16.46
C CYS A 137 0.49 9.85 17.72
N GLU A 138 1.09 11.05 17.73
CA GLU A 138 0.93 11.99 18.85
C GLU A 138 -0.52 12.42 19.01
N ILE A 139 -1.20 12.80 17.91
CA ILE A 139 -2.64 13.12 17.90
C ILE A 139 -3.45 11.95 18.49
N ILE A 140 -3.21 10.72 18.02
CA ILE A 140 -3.94 9.53 18.50
C ILE A 140 -3.68 9.28 19.99
N ARG A 141 -2.43 9.43 20.44
CA ARG A 141 -2.02 9.19 21.83
C ARG A 141 -2.63 10.21 22.79
N LEU A 142 -2.72 11.47 22.38
CA LEU A 142 -3.32 12.54 23.20
C LEU A 142 -4.78 12.24 23.57
N HIS A 143 -5.46 11.39 22.79
CA HIS A 143 -6.84 10.96 23.03
C HIS A 143 -6.94 9.65 23.81
N GLY A 144 -5.84 9.18 24.43
CA GLY A 144 -5.83 7.98 25.26
C GLY A 144 -5.97 6.66 24.49
N ARG A 145 -5.87 6.68 23.16
CA ARG A 145 -6.03 5.48 22.30
C ARG A 145 -4.71 4.74 22.07
N GLU A 146 -3.93 4.50 23.13
CA GLU A 146 -2.63 3.82 23.02
C GLU A 146 -2.74 2.34 22.59
N ASP A 147 -3.90 1.71 22.84
CA ASP A 147 -4.21 0.34 22.44
C ASP A 147 -4.21 0.16 20.91
N VAL A 148 -4.55 1.22 20.17
CA VAL A 148 -4.52 1.25 18.71
C VAL A 148 -3.14 0.91 18.18
N PHE A 149 -2.05 1.38 18.80
CA PHE A 149 -0.68 1.10 18.31
C PHE A 149 -0.27 -0.35 18.49
N LYS A 150 -0.62 -0.98 19.61
CA LYS A 150 -0.33 -2.40 19.88
C LYS A 150 -1.08 -3.28 18.89
N LYS A 151 -2.38 -3.02 18.71
CA LYS A 151 -3.23 -3.72 17.73
C LYS A 151 -2.73 -3.50 16.30
N PHE A 152 -2.32 -2.27 15.96
CA PHE A 152 -1.81 -1.93 14.64
C PHE A 152 -0.53 -2.70 14.32
N THR A 153 0.42 -2.72 15.27
CA THR A 153 1.70 -3.44 15.13
C THR A 153 1.47 -4.94 14.98
N PHE A 154 0.62 -5.53 15.83
CA PHE A 154 0.29 -6.95 15.76
C PHE A 154 -0.32 -7.33 14.40
N ILE A 155 -1.31 -6.56 13.93
CA ILE A 155 -1.95 -6.80 12.63
C ILE A 155 -0.94 -6.69 11.49
N ASN A 156 0.02 -5.75 11.55
CA ASN A 156 1.05 -5.62 10.52
C ASN A 156 1.97 -6.85 10.45
N TRP A 157 2.33 -7.44 11.59
CA TRP A 157 3.06 -8.71 11.63
C TRP A 157 2.25 -9.85 11.01
N VAL A 158 0.95 -9.94 11.33
CA VAL A 158 0.06 -10.95 10.74
C VAL A 158 0.00 -10.80 9.23
N TYR A 159 -0.09 -9.58 8.69
CA TYR A 159 -0.11 -9.34 7.25
C TYR A 159 1.21 -9.73 6.56
N VAL A 160 2.36 -9.36 7.12
CA VAL A 160 3.67 -9.74 6.54
C VAL A 160 3.87 -11.24 6.61
N LEU A 161 3.51 -11.87 7.73
CA LEU A 161 3.55 -13.32 7.88
C LEU A 161 2.63 -14.01 6.88
N TYR A 162 1.42 -13.50 6.69
CA TYR A 162 0.49 -13.99 5.67
C TYR A 162 1.10 -13.92 4.27
N CYS A 163 1.72 -12.81 3.87
CA CYS A 163 2.38 -12.68 2.56
C CYS A 163 3.51 -13.69 2.37
N VAL A 164 4.38 -13.83 3.38
CA VAL A 164 5.51 -14.77 3.30
C VAL A 164 5.02 -16.21 3.27
N LEU A 165 4.11 -16.60 4.17
CA LEU A 165 3.60 -17.97 4.24
C LEU A 165 2.80 -18.36 3.00
N SER A 166 1.94 -17.46 2.50
CA SER A 166 1.16 -17.72 1.29
C SER A 166 2.05 -17.85 0.04
N GLN A 167 3.11 -17.04 -0.06
CA GLN A 167 4.07 -17.19 -1.15
C GLN A 167 4.88 -18.48 -1.04
N SER A 168 5.39 -18.82 0.15
CA SER A 168 6.12 -20.07 0.38
C SER A 168 5.25 -21.30 0.13
N MET A 169 3.98 -21.27 0.59
CA MET A 169 3.01 -22.34 0.34
C MET A 169 2.76 -22.50 -1.16
N TRP A 170 2.58 -21.40 -1.90
CA TRP A 170 2.38 -21.46 -3.34
C TRP A 170 3.61 -22.02 -4.06
N ILE A 171 4.82 -21.61 -3.69
CA ILE A 171 6.06 -22.16 -4.23
C ILE A 171 6.12 -23.68 -4.03
N ILE A 172 5.84 -24.18 -2.82
CA ILE A 172 5.88 -25.62 -2.50
C ILE A 172 4.83 -26.39 -3.32
N ILE A 173 3.61 -25.86 -3.41
CA ILE A 173 2.53 -26.46 -4.20
C ILE A 173 2.92 -26.49 -5.68
N PHE A 174 3.46 -25.39 -6.19
CA PHE A 174 3.80 -25.23 -7.59
C PHE A 174 4.95 -26.18 -7.98
N GLU A 175 6.01 -26.23 -7.18
CA GLU A 175 7.12 -27.17 -7.35
C GLU A 175 6.61 -28.62 -7.33
N TYR A 176 5.76 -28.97 -6.35
CA TYR A 176 5.20 -30.32 -6.26
C TYR A 176 4.32 -30.67 -7.48
N SER A 177 3.46 -29.75 -7.90
CA SER A 177 2.51 -29.97 -9.00
C SER A 177 3.16 -29.93 -10.39
N PHE A 178 4.23 -29.15 -10.56
CA PHE A 178 4.81 -28.85 -11.87
C PHE A 178 6.34 -29.06 -11.95
N SER A 179 6.91 -29.88 -11.06
CA SER A 179 8.35 -30.24 -11.06
C SER A 179 8.89 -30.77 -12.38
N THR A 180 8.04 -31.29 -13.27
CA THR A 180 8.47 -31.74 -14.62
C THR A 180 8.60 -30.60 -15.62
N VAL A 181 8.03 -29.43 -15.33
CA VAL A 181 7.94 -28.28 -16.25
C VAL A 181 8.79 -27.10 -15.79
N TYR A 182 8.98 -26.93 -14.48
CA TYR A 182 9.67 -25.78 -13.89
C TYR A 182 10.96 -26.19 -13.19
N GLU A 183 11.99 -25.34 -13.31
CA GLU A 183 13.28 -25.50 -12.65
C GLU A 183 13.34 -24.66 -11.36
N MET A 184 14.19 -25.08 -10.41
CA MET A 184 14.36 -24.44 -9.10
C MET A 184 14.85 -22.98 -9.16
N ASP A 185 15.46 -22.54 -10.26
CA ASP A 185 15.91 -21.16 -10.45
C ASP A 185 14.73 -20.18 -10.67
N GLN A 186 13.67 -20.64 -11.34
CA GLN A 186 12.41 -19.90 -11.50
C GLN A 186 11.74 -19.66 -10.15
N VAL A 187 11.81 -20.64 -9.24
CA VAL A 187 11.26 -20.54 -7.88
C VAL A 187 11.82 -19.34 -7.10
N LEU A 188 13.11 -19.05 -7.24
CA LEU A 188 13.73 -17.91 -6.56
C LEU A 188 13.18 -16.57 -7.07
N SER A 189 12.87 -16.47 -8.36
CA SER A 189 12.27 -15.26 -8.94
C SER A 189 10.90 -14.95 -8.32
N TYR A 190 10.15 -15.99 -7.95
CA TYR A 190 8.84 -15.84 -7.33
C TYR A 190 8.87 -15.31 -5.90
N LEU A 191 9.98 -15.41 -5.18
CA LEU A 191 10.11 -14.76 -3.86
C LEU A 191 9.98 -13.23 -3.96
N LEU A 192 10.34 -12.65 -5.12
CA LEU A 192 10.19 -11.22 -5.37
C LEU A 192 8.73 -10.77 -5.31
N TYR A 193 7.75 -11.66 -5.53
CA TYR A 193 6.35 -11.27 -5.44
C TYR A 193 5.93 -10.75 -4.06
N VAL A 194 6.61 -11.21 -3.00
CA VAL A 194 6.36 -10.76 -1.61
C VAL A 194 6.53 -9.25 -1.48
N ILE A 195 7.49 -8.62 -2.18
CA ILE A 195 7.74 -7.19 -2.03
C ILE A 195 6.56 -6.35 -2.55
N TYR A 196 5.90 -6.79 -3.62
CA TYR A 196 4.77 -6.08 -4.19
C TYR A 196 3.55 -6.12 -3.27
N ASP A 197 3.24 -7.30 -2.73
CA ASP A 197 2.16 -7.47 -1.75
C ASP A 197 2.38 -6.60 -0.51
N VAL A 198 3.61 -6.64 0.03
CA VAL A 198 4.03 -5.88 1.21
C VAL A 198 3.92 -4.38 0.98
N ASN A 199 4.23 -3.88 -0.21
CA ASN A 199 4.13 -2.45 -0.52
C ASN A 199 2.68 -1.97 -0.62
N VAL A 200 1.77 -2.75 -1.21
CA VAL A 200 0.33 -2.43 -1.25
C VAL A 200 -0.25 -2.47 0.16
N LEU A 201 0.09 -3.49 0.95
CA LEU A 201 -0.36 -3.60 2.34
C LEU A 201 0.20 -2.47 3.20
N TYR A 202 1.47 -2.10 3.04
CA TYR A 202 2.04 -0.92 3.70
C TYR A 202 1.19 0.33 3.43
N GLY A 203 0.85 0.58 2.15
CA GLY A 203 -0.02 1.68 1.76
C GLY A 203 -1.40 1.61 2.41
N ALA A 204 -2.05 0.43 2.41
CA ALA A 204 -3.33 0.22 3.07
C ALA A 204 -3.25 0.60 4.55
N ARG A 205 -2.18 0.18 5.23
CA ARG A 205 -2.00 0.43 6.66
C ARG A 205 -1.73 1.89 6.96
N SER A 206 -0.97 2.59 6.12
CA SER A 206 -0.78 4.04 6.23
C SER A 206 -2.10 4.81 6.07
N VAL A 207 -2.90 4.50 5.05
CA VAL A 207 -4.22 5.13 4.84
C VAL A 207 -5.15 4.84 6.02
N LYS A 208 -5.13 3.61 6.55
CA LYS A 208 -5.91 3.27 7.74
C LYS A 208 -5.51 4.12 8.95
N LEU A 209 -4.21 4.32 9.20
CA LEU A 209 -3.75 5.13 10.33
C LEU A 209 -4.22 6.59 10.21
N ILE A 210 -4.15 7.16 9.01
CA ILE A 210 -4.63 8.52 8.72
C ILE A 210 -6.15 8.62 8.95
N ARG A 211 -6.91 7.60 8.56
CA ARG A 211 -8.36 7.53 8.84
C ARG A 211 -8.64 7.62 10.35
N GLU A 212 -7.93 6.86 11.17
CA GLU A 212 -8.11 6.89 12.63
C GLU A 212 -7.83 8.29 13.20
N ALA A 213 -6.83 9.00 12.66
CA ALA A 213 -6.56 10.39 13.06
C ALA A 213 -7.71 11.34 12.66
N PHE A 214 -8.32 11.19 11.48
CA PHE A 214 -9.51 11.96 11.12
C PHE A 214 -10.73 11.62 11.98
N GLU A 215 -10.93 10.37 12.38
CA GLU A 215 -12.04 9.98 13.26
C GLU A 215 -11.92 10.65 14.63
N ILE A 216 -10.71 10.74 15.17
CA ILE A 216 -10.41 11.50 16.40
C ILE A 216 -10.67 12.99 16.19
N TRP A 217 -10.19 13.56 15.08
CA TRP A 217 -10.45 14.96 14.77
C TRP A 217 -11.95 15.26 14.67
N ILE A 218 -12.74 14.38 14.05
CA ILE A 218 -14.21 14.50 14.00
C ILE A 218 -14.81 14.48 15.42
N GLU A 219 -14.31 13.60 16.28
CA GLU A 219 -14.75 13.50 17.68
C GLU A 219 -14.48 14.80 18.44
N ASP A 220 -13.29 15.39 18.29
CA ASP A 220 -12.92 16.68 18.89
C ASP A 220 -13.83 17.81 18.44
N VAL A 221 -14.05 17.91 17.13
CA VAL A 221 -14.94 18.89 16.52
C VAL A 221 -16.35 18.79 17.11
N ARG A 222 -16.86 17.57 17.34
CA ARG A 222 -18.18 17.34 17.96
C ARG A 222 -18.23 17.71 19.45
N HIS A 223 -17.16 17.48 20.20
CA HIS A 223 -17.10 17.79 21.64
C HIS A 223 -16.75 19.25 21.96
N SER A 224 -16.42 20.04 20.94
CA SER A 224 -16.02 21.44 21.06
C SER A 224 -17.07 22.39 21.68
N GLU A 225 -18.33 21.97 21.82
CA GLU A 225 -19.38 22.76 22.48
C GLU A 225 -19.08 23.04 23.96
N LEU A 226 -18.16 22.28 24.57
CA LEU A 226 -17.79 22.42 25.98
C LEU A 226 -16.69 23.46 26.25
N VAL A 227 -16.07 24.03 25.19
CA VAL A 227 -14.95 24.97 25.32
C VAL A 227 -15.46 26.38 25.67
N THR A 228 -14.80 27.01 26.64
CA THR A 228 -15.11 28.39 27.08
C THR A 228 -14.94 29.39 25.94
N GLU A 229 -15.74 30.48 25.93
CA GLU A 229 -15.70 31.47 24.85
C GLU A 229 -14.29 32.09 24.66
N SER A 230 -13.52 32.27 25.73
CA SER A 230 -12.18 32.85 25.68
C SER A 230 -11.13 31.95 25.04
N GLU A 231 -11.25 30.63 25.16
CA GLU A 231 -10.28 29.66 24.63
C GLU A 231 -10.68 29.14 23.24
N ARG A 232 -11.89 29.49 22.79
CA ARG A 232 -12.50 28.91 21.60
C ARG A 232 -11.74 29.23 20.33
N GLU A 233 -11.30 30.47 20.12
CA GLU A 233 -10.60 30.85 18.88
C GLU A 233 -9.28 30.07 18.72
N GLU A 234 -8.43 30.06 19.76
CA GLU A 234 -7.17 29.32 19.76
C GLU A 234 -7.39 27.81 19.57
N TYR A 235 -8.40 27.24 20.24
CA TYR A 235 -8.75 25.83 20.09
C TYR A 235 -9.10 25.47 18.63
N PHE A 236 -9.91 26.28 17.95
CA PHE A 236 -10.31 26.02 16.57
C PHE A 236 -9.18 26.25 15.57
N GLU A 237 -8.31 27.23 15.80
CA GLU A 237 -7.09 27.41 14.99
C GLU A 237 -6.15 26.21 15.09
N ARG A 238 -5.98 25.67 16.31
CA ARG A 238 -5.23 24.44 16.53
C ARG A 238 -5.87 23.25 15.82
N LEU A 239 -7.20 23.10 15.92
CA LEU A 239 -7.95 22.03 15.28
C LEU A 239 -7.82 22.09 13.74
N PHE A 240 -7.82 23.29 13.16
CA PHE A 240 -7.56 23.48 11.73
C PHE A 240 -6.14 23.06 11.34
N THR A 241 -5.16 23.40 12.16
CA THR A 241 -3.75 23.03 11.94
C THR A 241 -3.59 21.51 11.94
N VAL A 242 -4.17 20.83 12.93
CA VAL A 242 -4.19 19.36 13.00
C VAL A 242 -4.86 18.75 11.76
N TYR A 243 -5.97 19.32 11.29
CA TYR A 243 -6.62 18.87 10.05
C TYR A 243 -5.68 18.97 8.84
N LEU A 244 -4.97 20.09 8.68
CA LEU A 244 -4.03 20.30 7.57
C LEU A 244 -2.88 19.29 7.62
N GLU A 245 -2.34 19.02 8.81
CA GLU A 245 -1.28 18.01 9.00
C GLU A 245 -1.74 16.60 8.63
N ILE A 246 -2.95 16.19 9.09
CA ILE A 246 -3.52 14.87 8.74
C ILE A 246 -3.74 14.77 7.22
N PHE A 247 -4.21 15.85 6.61
CA PHE A 247 -4.47 15.88 5.18
C PHE A 247 -3.19 15.89 4.32
N GLU A 248 -2.14 16.59 4.75
CA GLU A 248 -0.82 16.55 4.12
C GLU A 248 -0.22 15.14 4.21
N ALA A 249 -0.45 14.43 5.32
CA ALA A 249 -0.10 13.03 5.45
C ALA A 249 -0.77 12.15 4.39
N TYR A 250 -2.06 12.36 4.18
CA TYR A 250 -2.81 11.68 3.14
C TYR A 250 -2.22 11.90 1.75
N LYS A 251 -1.96 13.16 1.37
CA LYS A 251 -1.36 13.48 0.07
C LYS A 251 -0.01 12.79 -0.12
N THR A 252 0.85 12.88 0.88
CA THR A 252 2.19 12.26 0.86
C THR A 252 2.10 10.74 0.71
N VAL A 253 1.21 10.08 1.46
CA VAL A 253 0.99 8.64 1.35
C VAL A 253 0.42 8.26 -0.01
N ALA A 254 -0.60 8.98 -0.49
CA ALA A 254 -1.22 8.73 -1.78
C ALA A 254 -0.16 8.79 -2.90
N ASP A 255 0.59 9.88 -3.00
CA ASP A 255 1.59 10.08 -4.06
C ASP A 255 2.72 9.03 -4.04
N ALA A 256 3.03 8.47 -2.86
CA ALA A 256 4.02 7.42 -2.70
C ALA A 256 3.51 6.04 -3.16
N ILE A 257 2.22 5.73 -2.95
CA ILE A 257 1.67 4.39 -3.19
C ILE A 257 1.01 4.23 -4.57
N GLN A 258 0.60 5.31 -5.22
CA GLN A 258 -0.14 5.27 -6.50
C GLN A 258 0.53 4.38 -7.58
N PRO A 259 1.83 4.49 -7.88
CA PRO A 259 2.45 3.67 -8.93
C PRO A 259 2.49 2.19 -8.57
N LEU A 260 2.68 1.88 -7.29
CA LEU A 260 2.76 0.50 -6.79
C LEU A 260 1.40 -0.19 -6.83
N VAL A 261 0.33 0.55 -6.48
CA VAL A 261 -1.03 0.01 -6.58
C VAL A 261 -1.43 -0.19 -8.03
N LEU A 262 -1.12 0.77 -8.93
CA LEU A 262 -1.38 0.59 -10.36
C LEU A 262 -0.70 -0.66 -10.90
N TYR A 263 0.60 -0.83 -10.63
CA TYR A 263 1.34 -2.02 -11.01
C TYR A 263 0.70 -3.28 -10.47
N PHE A 264 0.24 -3.27 -9.21
CA PHE A 264 -0.42 -4.43 -8.60
C PHE A 264 -1.70 -4.84 -9.33
N TYR A 265 -2.54 -3.89 -9.73
CA TYR A 265 -3.75 -4.19 -10.53
C TYR A 265 -3.41 -4.81 -11.88
N ILE A 266 -2.44 -4.23 -12.60
CA ILE A 266 -1.99 -4.73 -13.92
C ILE A 266 -1.45 -6.15 -13.76
N LYS A 267 -0.52 -6.34 -12.81
CA LYS A 267 0.07 -7.64 -12.50
C LYS A 267 -0.99 -8.69 -12.14
N THR A 268 -1.96 -8.35 -11.29
CA THR A 268 -3.02 -9.29 -10.93
C THR A 268 -3.88 -9.67 -12.13
N LEU A 269 -4.29 -8.71 -12.97
CA LEU A 269 -5.07 -9.01 -14.18
C LEU A 269 -4.31 -9.97 -15.11
N ASP A 270 -3.08 -9.58 -15.43
CA ASP A 270 -2.18 -10.27 -16.33
C ASP A 270 -1.91 -11.71 -15.90
N ASN A 271 -1.40 -11.88 -14.68
CA ASN A 271 -1.09 -13.19 -14.12
C ASN A 271 -2.34 -14.06 -14.02
N THR A 272 -3.52 -13.48 -13.78
CA THR A 272 -4.76 -14.28 -13.74
C THR A 272 -5.10 -14.85 -15.10
N VAL A 273 -5.09 -14.00 -16.14
CA VAL A 273 -5.42 -14.40 -17.51
C VAL A 273 -4.41 -15.44 -17.99
N CYS A 274 -3.10 -15.18 -17.84
CA CYS A 274 -2.05 -16.13 -18.22
C CYS A 274 -2.16 -17.44 -17.45
N ALA A 275 -2.40 -17.39 -16.14
CA ALA A 275 -2.51 -18.62 -15.36
C ALA A 275 -3.76 -19.44 -15.75
N ILE A 276 -4.87 -18.81 -16.14
CA ILE A 276 -6.05 -19.54 -16.64
C ILE A 276 -5.74 -20.16 -18.01
N TYR A 277 -5.10 -19.40 -18.90
CA TYR A 277 -4.69 -19.85 -20.22
C TYR A 277 -3.78 -21.09 -20.15
N ILE A 278 -2.70 -21.02 -19.35
CA ILE A 278 -1.78 -22.15 -19.12
C ILE A 278 -2.53 -23.39 -18.59
N ARG A 279 -3.50 -23.22 -17.69
CA ARG A 279 -4.26 -24.35 -17.13
C ARG A 279 -5.15 -25.02 -18.17
N VAL A 280 -5.77 -24.26 -19.06
CA VAL A 280 -6.57 -24.82 -20.16
C VAL A 280 -5.67 -25.66 -21.07
N GLU A 281 -4.49 -25.17 -21.42
CA GLU A 281 -3.52 -25.90 -22.25
C GLU A 281 -2.99 -27.17 -21.56
N ILE A 282 -2.66 -27.08 -20.27
CA ILE A 282 -2.25 -28.26 -19.49
C ILE A 282 -3.37 -29.32 -19.45
N ALA A 283 -4.62 -28.88 -19.27
CA ALA A 283 -5.76 -29.80 -19.18
C ALA A 283 -5.99 -30.60 -20.47
N LYS A 284 -5.59 -30.08 -21.64
CA LYS A 284 -5.69 -30.79 -22.92
C LYS A 284 -4.71 -31.96 -23.05
N ILE A 285 -3.53 -31.84 -22.44
CA ILE A 285 -2.42 -32.79 -22.60
C ILE A 285 -2.41 -33.82 -21.46
N PHE A 286 -3.04 -33.51 -20.33
CA PHE A 286 -2.91 -34.32 -19.13
C PHE A 286 -3.75 -35.61 -19.19
N GLU A 287 -3.10 -36.75 -19.38
CA GLU A 287 -3.71 -38.09 -19.36
C GLU A 287 -4.02 -38.64 -17.95
N GLY A 288 -3.73 -37.87 -16.89
CA GLY A 288 -3.96 -38.31 -15.52
C GLY A 288 -5.42 -38.20 -15.06
N GLY A 289 -5.76 -38.90 -13.98
CA GLY A 289 -7.12 -38.92 -13.45
C GLY A 289 -7.64 -37.51 -13.07
N PHE A 290 -8.91 -37.25 -13.41
CA PHE A 290 -9.63 -35.98 -13.19
C PHE A 290 -9.40 -35.37 -11.80
N LEU A 291 -9.34 -36.19 -10.74
CA LEU A 291 -9.14 -35.73 -9.37
C LEU A 291 -7.79 -35.00 -9.18
N LYS A 292 -6.70 -35.48 -9.81
CA LYS A 292 -5.38 -34.85 -9.69
C LYS A 292 -5.35 -33.48 -10.38
N ILE A 293 -5.99 -33.36 -11.54
CA ILE A 293 -6.15 -32.09 -12.26
C ILE A 293 -6.96 -31.12 -11.41
N LEU A 294 -8.11 -31.56 -10.89
CA LEU A 294 -8.99 -30.72 -10.07
C LEU A 294 -8.28 -30.19 -8.82
N VAL A 295 -7.58 -31.05 -8.08
CA VAL A 295 -6.83 -30.65 -6.88
C VAL A 295 -5.72 -29.66 -7.23
N THR A 296 -4.96 -29.93 -8.29
CA THR A 296 -3.88 -29.03 -8.74
C THR A 296 -4.43 -27.66 -9.16
N ASN A 297 -5.55 -27.65 -9.89
CA ASN A 297 -6.22 -26.42 -10.29
C ASN A 297 -6.71 -25.63 -9.07
N LEU A 298 -7.42 -26.26 -8.14
CA LEU A 298 -7.90 -25.60 -6.92
C LEU A 298 -6.78 -25.03 -6.06
N LEU A 299 -5.69 -25.79 -5.87
CA LEU A 299 -4.53 -25.32 -5.11
C LEU A 299 -3.83 -24.15 -5.81
N SER A 300 -3.70 -24.19 -7.12
CA SER A 300 -3.07 -23.10 -7.88
C SER A 300 -3.92 -21.82 -7.91
N LEU A 301 -5.24 -21.91 -7.76
CA LEU A 301 -6.14 -20.75 -7.64
C LEU A 301 -5.98 -20.02 -6.31
N PHE A 302 -5.38 -20.65 -5.29
CA PHE A 302 -5.11 -20.00 -4.00
C PHE A 302 -4.30 -18.71 -4.14
N TRP A 303 -3.34 -18.68 -5.07
CA TRP A 303 -2.53 -17.49 -5.37
C TRP A 303 -3.39 -16.35 -5.94
N LEU A 304 -4.33 -16.67 -6.81
CA LEU A 304 -5.28 -15.69 -7.36
C LEU A 304 -6.14 -15.10 -6.25
N TYR A 305 -6.67 -15.97 -5.37
CA TYR A 305 -7.48 -15.52 -4.24
C TYR A 305 -6.69 -14.60 -3.30
N LYS A 306 -5.40 -14.87 -3.07
CA LYS A 306 -4.52 -13.98 -2.31
C LYS A 306 -4.42 -12.58 -2.93
N ASP A 307 -4.11 -12.50 -4.22
CA ASP A 307 -3.96 -11.21 -4.91
C ASP A 307 -5.27 -10.40 -4.91
N ILE A 308 -6.40 -11.05 -5.21
CA ILE A 308 -7.73 -10.44 -5.15
C ILE A 308 -8.06 -9.99 -3.72
N PHE A 309 -7.74 -10.80 -2.70
CA PHE A 309 -7.98 -10.44 -1.31
C PHE A 309 -7.17 -9.20 -0.87
N THR A 310 -5.91 -9.08 -1.30
CA THR A 310 -5.09 -7.89 -1.05
C THR A 310 -5.69 -6.66 -1.74
N LEU A 311 -6.15 -6.78 -2.99
CA LEU A 311 -6.84 -5.70 -3.73
C LEU A 311 -8.13 -5.25 -3.05
N ILE A 312 -8.97 -6.20 -2.61
CA ILE A 312 -10.20 -5.93 -1.87
C ILE A 312 -9.88 -5.20 -0.56
N THR A 313 -8.88 -5.69 0.18
CA THR A 313 -8.46 -5.08 1.45
C THR A 313 -8.02 -3.63 1.24
N PHE A 314 -7.18 -3.37 0.24
CA PHE A 314 -6.72 -2.01 -0.07
C PHE A 314 -7.88 -1.08 -0.47
N SER A 315 -8.75 -1.53 -1.37
CA SER A 315 -9.89 -0.75 -1.87
C SER A 315 -10.91 -0.45 -0.78
N PHE A 316 -11.17 -1.43 0.09
CA PHE A 316 -12.05 -1.27 1.23
C PHE A 316 -11.52 -0.24 2.23
N VAL A 317 -10.21 -0.25 2.51
CA VAL A 317 -9.59 0.76 3.38
C VAL A 317 -9.71 2.15 2.77
N CYS A 318 -9.49 2.30 1.46
CA CYS A 318 -9.65 3.57 0.75
C CYS A 318 -11.11 4.07 0.81
N GLU A 319 -12.09 3.20 0.56
CA GLU A 319 -13.51 3.57 0.63
C GLU A 319 -13.91 4.03 2.04
N LYS A 320 -13.44 3.33 3.08
CA LYS A 320 -13.67 3.75 4.46
C LYS A 320 -13.05 5.10 4.76
N PHE A 321 -11.82 5.34 4.29
CA PHE A 321 -11.18 6.65 4.41
C PHE A 321 -11.99 7.76 3.71
N TYR A 322 -12.48 7.52 2.49
CA TYR A 322 -13.32 8.50 1.78
C TYR A 322 -14.65 8.76 2.50
N SER A 323 -15.24 7.72 3.11
CA SER A 323 -16.43 7.89 3.95
C SER A 323 -16.14 8.79 5.15
N THR A 324 -15.00 8.62 5.83
CA THR A 324 -14.58 9.50 6.92
C THR A 324 -14.35 10.94 6.42
N MET A 325 -13.75 11.13 5.25
CA MET A 325 -13.60 12.46 4.65
C MET A 325 -14.95 13.14 4.34
N LYS A 326 -15.97 12.38 3.93
CA LYS A 326 -17.34 12.92 3.77
C LYS A 326 -17.97 13.27 5.12
N GLU A 327 -17.68 12.49 6.15
CA GLU A 327 -18.13 12.78 7.51
C GLU A 327 -17.51 14.08 8.06
N VAL A 328 -16.22 14.34 7.79
CA VAL A 328 -15.57 15.63 8.08
C VAL A 328 -16.37 16.79 7.47
N GLN A 329 -16.77 16.69 6.19
CA GLN A 329 -17.59 17.72 5.55
C GLN A 329 -18.95 17.86 6.21
N SER A 330 -19.64 16.75 6.46
CA SER A 330 -20.96 16.73 7.09
C SER A 330 -20.93 17.41 8.46
N VAL A 331 -19.93 17.12 9.28
CA VAL A 331 -19.77 17.72 10.61
C VAL A 331 -19.50 19.22 10.50
N CYS A 332 -18.63 19.64 9.58
CA CYS A 332 -18.38 21.08 9.34
C CYS A 332 -19.65 21.81 8.90
N VAL A 333 -20.45 21.22 8.00
CA VAL A 333 -21.72 21.81 7.54
C VAL A 333 -22.74 21.90 8.68
N GLN A 334 -22.87 20.84 9.49
CA GLN A 334 -23.76 20.81 10.67
C GLN A 334 -23.36 21.88 11.69
N MET A 335 -22.06 22.04 11.94
CA MET A 335 -21.56 23.10 12.83
C MET A 335 -21.87 24.50 12.30
N ILE A 336 -21.62 24.78 11.02
CA ILE A 336 -21.92 26.09 10.41
C ILE A 336 -23.41 26.44 10.51
N ALA A 337 -24.27 25.43 10.36
CA ALA A 337 -25.73 25.58 10.43
C ALA A 337 -26.26 25.71 11.88
N SER A 338 -25.48 25.31 12.89
CA SER A 338 -25.87 25.42 14.29
C SER A 338 -26.02 26.87 14.71
N ARG A 339 -27.11 27.19 15.43
CA ARG A 339 -27.37 28.54 15.97
C ARG A 339 -26.35 28.95 17.04
N ARG A 340 -25.68 27.99 17.66
CA ARG A 340 -24.67 28.21 18.72
C ARG A 340 -23.25 28.34 18.15
N CYS A 341 -23.09 28.31 16.83
CA CYS A 341 -21.78 28.38 16.18
C CYS A 341 -21.17 29.78 16.34
N SER A 342 -20.01 29.86 17.00
CA SER A 342 -19.20 31.08 17.04
C SER A 342 -18.64 31.45 15.66
N ASP A 343 -18.24 32.70 15.48
CA ASP A 343 -17.65 33.15 14.22
C ASP A 343 -16.30 32.47 13.93
N ALA A 344 -15.51 32.16 14.96
CA ALA A 344 -14.25 31.40 14.82
C ALA A 344 -14.51 29.96 14.33
N GLN A 345 -15.45 29.25 14.96
CA GLN A 345 -15.92 27.92 14.52
C GLN A 345 -16.36 27.92 13.06
N ARG A 346 -17.23 28.88 12.70
CA ARG A 346 -17.75 29.03 11.36
C ARG A 346 -16.64 29.30 10.35
N ARG A 347 -15.66 30.15 10.71
CA ARG A 347 -14.49 30.47 9.85
C ARG A 347 -13.66 29.21 9.59
N VAL A 348 -13.30 28.47 10.63
CA VAL A 348 -12.48 27.24 10.50
C VAL A 348 -13.22 26.17 9.71
N CYS A 349 -14.49 25.89 10.01
CA CYS A 349 -15.29 24.90 9.26
C CYS A 349 -15.39 25.27 7.78
N LYS A 350 -15.59 26.56 7.46
CA LYS A 350 -15.59 27.04 6.07
C LYS A 350 -14.23 26.84 5.40
N ASN A 351 -13.13 27.09 6.11
CA ASN A 351 -11.78 26.88 5.59
C ASN A 351 -11.51 25.39 5.33
N VAL A 352 -11.92 24.49 6.23
CA VAL A 352 -11.85 23.04 6.03
C VAL A 352 -12.63 22.63 4.78
N LEU A 353 -13.88 23.07 4.64
CA LEU A 353 -14.72 22.77 3.47
C LEU A 353 -14.09 23.27 2.17
N ARG A 354 -13.62 24.53 2.14
CA ARG A 354 -12.94 25.12 0.97
C ARG A 354 -11.66 24.37 0.64
N HIS A 355 -10.86 24.04 1.65
CA HIS A 355 -9.62 23.29 1.45
C HIS A 355 -9.92 21.90 0.88
N GLN A 356 -10.91 21.20 1.42
CA GLN A 356 -11.31 19.89 0.92
C GLN A 356 -11.84 19.96 -0.51
N GLU A 357 -12.70 20.93 -0.84
CA GLU A 357 -13.22 21.12 -2.19
C GLU A 357 -12.13 21.32 -3.24
N VAL A 358 -11.08 22.08 -2.90
CA VAL A 358 -9.98 22.40 -3.84
C VAL A 358 -8.90 21.31 -3.85
N SER A 359 -8.60 20.71 -2.70
CA SER A 359 -7.41 19.86 -2.53
C SER A 359 -7.69 18.37 -2.47
N PHE A 360 -8.92 17.94 -2.15
CA PHE A 360 -9.21 16.53 -1.99
C PHE A 360 -9.45 15.88 -3.33
N ALA A 361 -8.50 15.03 -3.72
CA ALA A 361 -8.70 14.03 -4.74
C ALA A 361 -8.69 12.65 -4.07
N LYS A 362 -9.62 11.77 -4.46
CA LYS A 362 -9.49 10.33 -4.17
C LYS A 362 -8.19 9.82 -4.77
N ILE A 363 -7.58 8.81 -4.16
CA ILE A 363 -6.35 8.21 -4.67
C ILE A 363 -6.62 7.70 -6.09
N ASN A 364 -5.89 8.22 -7.07
CA ASN A 364 -5.98 7.80 -8.46
C ASN A 364 -4.75 6.97 -8.82
N ALA A 365 -4.91 5.86 -9.53
CA ALA A 365 -3.81 5.05 -10.00
C ALA A 365 -3.14 5.75 -11.19
N CYS A 366 -2.22 6.69 -10.91
CA CYS A 366 -1.52 7.51 -11.90
C CYS A 366 -2.47 8.21 -12.90
N GLY A 367 -3.63 8.69 -12.42
CA GLY A 367 -4.63 9.36 -13.25
C GLY A 367 -5.50 8.45 -14.13
N LEU A 368 -5.29 7.13 -14.15
CA LEU A 368 -6.07 6.21 -14.98
C LEU A 368 -7.45 5.89 -14.39
N PHE A 369 -7.48 5.53 -13.10
CA PHE A 369 -8.73 5.21 -12.41
C PHE A 369 -8.65 5.56 -10.93
N VAL A 370 -9.81 5.84 -10.34
CA VAL A 370 -9.95 6.11 -8.91
C VAL A 370 -9.99 4.80 -8.13
N ILE A 371 -9.22 4.70 -7.05
CA ILE A 371 -9.16 3.49 -6.23
C ILE A 371 -10.22 3.58 -5.14
N ASP A 372 -11.35 2.92 -5.37
CA ASP A 372 -12.47 2.76 -4.43
C ASP A 372 -13.12 1.37 -4.55
N ALA A 373 -14.19 1.12 -3.80
CA ALA A 373 -14.85 -0.19 -3.83
C ALA A 373 -15.45 -0.53 -5.21
N ALA A 374 -15.84 0.47 -6.02
CA ALA A 374 -16.39 0.24 -7.35
C ALA A 374 -15.32 -0.26 -8.33
N LEU A 375 -14.05 0.16 -8.14
CA LEU A 375 -12.93 -0.35 -8.93
C LEU A 375 -12.80 -1.87 -8.86
N ILE A 376 -13.02 -2.49 -7.70
CA ILE A 376 -12.95 -3.95 -7.56
C ILE A 376 -14.05 -4.65 -8.37
N LEU A 377 -15.27 -4.11 -8.39
CA LEU A 377 -16.36 -4.66 -9.19
C LEU A 377 -16.07 -4.54 -10.68
N ASN A 378 -15.57 -3.38 -11.13
CA ASN A 378 -15.16 -3.18 -12.52
C ASN A 378 -13.99 -4.10 -12.90
N PHE A 379 -13.01 -4.25 -12.00
CA PHE A 379 -11.87 -5.14 -12.20
C PHE A 379 -12.31 -6.60 -12.32
N ALA A 380 -13.23 -7.06 -11.47
CA ALA A 380 -13.81 -8.39 -11.57
C ALA A 380 -14.55 -8.60 -12.90
N GLY A 381 -15.32 -7.59 -13.35
CA GLY A 381 -16.00 -7.65 -14.65
C GLY A 381 -15.03 -7.75 -15.83
N ILE A 382 -13.94 -6.97 -15.82
CA ILE A 382 -12.88 -7.05 -16.81
C ILE A 382 -12.25 -8.44 -16.80
N LEU A 383 -11.89 -8.93 -15.62
CA LEU A 383 -11.27 -10.24 -15.46
C LEU A 383 -12.17 -11.35 -15.98
N THR A 384 -13.44 -11.39 -15.58
CA THR A 384 -14.41 -12.37 -16.07
C THR A 384 -14.57 -12.31 -17.58
N THR A 385 -14.58 -11.10 -18.17
CA THR A 385 -14.67 -10.93 -19.63
C THR A 385 -13.47 -11.57 -20.34
N TYR A 386 -12.25 -11.30 -19.88
CA TYR A 386 -11.05 -11.91 -20.47
C TYR A 386 -11.02 -13.44 -20.29
N VAL A 387 -11.47 -13.94 -19.13
CA VAL A 387 -11.58 -15.39 -18.89
C VAL A 387 -12.59 -16.04 -19.83
N ILE A 388 -13.75 -15.41 -20.07
CA ILE A 388 -14.73 -15.90 -21.04
C ILE A 388 -14.13 -15.92 -22.44
N VAL A 389 -13.43 -14.87 -22.86
CA VAL A 389 -12.78 -14.81 -24.18
C VAL A 389 -11.75 -15.93 -24.34
N VAL A 390 -10.93 -16.18 -23.31
CA VAL A 390 -9.99 -17.32 -23.30
C VAL A 390 -10.76 -18.63 -23.51
N PHE A 391 -11.84 -18.87 -22.78
CA PHE A 391 -12.64 -20.09 -22.98
C PHE A 391 -13.31 -20.17 -24.34
N GLN A 392 -13.73 -19.05 -24.93
CA GLN A 392 -14.32 -19.03 -26.27
C GLN A 392 -13.30 -19.46 -27.32
N PHE A 393 -12.08 -18.90 -27.31
CA PHE A 393 -11.04 -19.28 -28.27
C PHE A 393 -10.60 -20.74 -28.12
N GLU A 394 -10.76 -21.33 -26.94
CA GLU A 394 -10.30 -22.69 -26.67
C GLU A 394 -11.33 -23.79 -26.91
N PHE A 395 -12.63 -23.46 -26.89
CA PHE A 395 -13.72 -24.44 -26.99
C PHE A 395 -14.69 -24.22 -28.15
N LEU A 396 -14.68 -23.06 -28.81
CA LEU A 396 -15.51 -22.73 -29.98
C LEU A 396 -14.62 -22.53 -31.22
#